data_AF-A0A0Q4E1H8-F1
#
_entry.id   AF-A0A0Q4E1H8-F1
#
_cell.length_a   1.000
_cell.length_b   1.000
_cell.length_c   1.000
_cell.angle_alpha   90.00
_cell.angle_beta   90.00
_cell.angle_gamma   90.00
#
_symmetry.space_group_name_H-M   'P 1'
#
loop_
_entity.id
_entity.type
_entity.pdbx_description
1 polymer ?
#
loop_
_entity_poly.entity_id
_entity_poly.type
_entity_poly.pdbx_seq_one_letter_code
_entity_poly.pdbx_strand_id
1 'polypeptide(L)'
;MRLNEKQLKIRQQAFALTLCTIVFIAVYNFCTWYASSLDDVPSFTFDFEKSIPFMPLSIIPYMASGLFFCVVFFSCKNKNQLKILTWRMIFATVTAGIFFITVPLRFSFAKPEVPHVILGLPFSFLEAFDSPFNQSPSLHIAFAFIFWSVFKGLTKWRIFLMVWLILLGVSTLTTYQHHLIDILTGAILAHITFIIIPYRKHDPEYRNFRVANYYFLSGWILISAALLLSKYIGAEGFILLLPALVTIITGYYHQKSNPQKIQ
;
A
#
# COMPACT_ATOMS: atom_id res chain seq x y z
N MET A 1 -23.08 32.11 12.02
CA MET A 1 -22.78 31.17 13.13
C MET A 1 -21.34 30.71 13.00
N ARG A 2 -20.43 31.13 13.92
CA ARG A 2 -19.02 30.68 13.88
C ARG A 2 -18.97 29.20 14.28
N LEU A 3 -18.29 28.38 13.48
CA LEU A 3 -18.10 26.96 13.78
C LEU A 3 -17.17 26.79 14.97
N ASN A 4 -17.49 25.84 15.85
CA ASN A 4 -16.56 25.44 16.93
C ASN A 4 -15.35 24.70 16.32
N GLU A 5 -14.18 24.78 16.95
CA GLU A 5 -12.92 24.17 16.51
C GLU A 5 -13.04 22.68 16.19
N LYS A 6 -13.84 21.93 16.98
CA LYS A 6 -14.12 20.51 16.73
C LYS A 6 -14.84 20.30 15.39
N GLN A 7 -15.83 21.15 15.09
CA GLN A 7 -16.58 21.09 13.83
C GLN A 7 -15.67 21.45 12.64
N LEU A 8 -14.80 22.46 12.82
CA LEU A 8 -13.83 22.83 11.80
C LEU A 8 -12.84 21.69 11.50
N LYS A 9 -12.36 20.99 12.54
CA LYS A 9 -11.48 19.81 12.37
C LYS A 9 -12.16 18.70 11.59
N ILE A 10 -13.39 18.32 11.94
CA ILE A 10 -14.15 17.27 11.25
C ILE A 10 -14.39 17.65 9.78
N ARG A 11 -14.75 18.90 9.51
CA ARG A 11 -14.92 19.39 8.11
C ARG A 11 -13.64 19.28 7.31
N GLN A 12 -12.49 19.61 7.89
CA GLN A 12 -11.19 19.47 7.21
C GLN A 12 -10.84 18.00 6.95
N GLN A 13 -11.13 17.10 7.90
CA GLN A 13 -10.93 15.66 7.74
C GLN A 13 -11.83 15.07 6.66
N ALA A 14 -13.12 15.45 6.65
CA ALA A 14 -14.07 15.04 5.63
C ALA A 14 -13.68 15.56 4.24
N PHE A 15 -13.27 16.83 4.14
CA PHE A 15 -12.78 17.40 2.88
C PHE A 15 -11.55 16.64 2.35
N ALA A 16 -10.59 16.34 3.21
CA ALA A 16 -9.39 15.57 2.85
C ALA A 16 -9.74 14.16 2.35
N LEU A 17 -10.68 13.48 3.03
CA LEU A 17 -11.22 12.18 2.61
C LEU A 17 -11.86 12.31 1.22
N THR A 18 -12.81 13.23 1.04
CA THR A 18 -13.51 13.44 -0.24
C THR A 18 -12.53 13.74 -1.37
N LEU A 19 -11.54 14.60 -1.14
CA LEU A 19 -10.52 14.90 -2.15
C LEU A 19 -9.73 13.65 -2.55
N CYS A 20 -9.25 12.87 -1.59
CA CYS A 20 -8.52 11.64 -1.88
C CYS A 20 -9.39 10.60 -2.60
N THR A 21 -10.67 10.49 -2.21
CA THR A 21 -11.64 9.62 -2.88
C THR A 21 -11.89 10.05 -4.33
N ILE A 22 -12.09 11.35 -4.59
CA ILE A 22 -12.28 11.87 -5.96
C ILE A 22 -11.03 11.58 -6.82
N VAL A 23 -9.84 11.86 -6.30
CA VAL A 23 -8.59 11.59 -7.03
C VAL A 23 -8.43 10.09 -7.29
N PHE A 24 -8.72 9.24 -6.31
CA PHE A 24 -8.68 7.78 -6.47
C PHE A 24 -9.65 7.32 -7.56
N ILE A 25 -10.92 7.71 -7.47
CA ILE A 25 -11.95 7.33 -8.46
C ILE A 25 -11.56 7.82 -9.86
N ALA A 26 -11.09 9.06 -9.99
CA ALA A 26 -10.70 9.62 -11.29
C ALA A 26 -9.52 8.85 -11.91
N VAL A 27 -8.45 8.64 -11.16
CA VAL A 27 -7.26 7.92 -11.64
C VAL A 27 -7.59 6.46 -11.95
N TYR A 28 -8.35 5.79 -11.08
CA TYR A 28 -8.75 4.40 -11.24
C TYR A 28 -9.60 4.17 -12.49
N ASN A 29 -10.64 4.99 -12.68
CA ASN A 29 -11.50 4.86 -13.86
C ASN A 29 -10.76 5.22 -15.15
N PHE A 30 -9.86 6.21 -15.11
CA PHE A 30 -9.02 6.54 -16.25
C PHE A 30 -8.10 5.38 -16.63
N CYS A 31 -7.40 4.77 -15.67
CA CYS A 31 -6.54 3.61 -15.90
C CYS A 31 -7.33 2.40 -16.43
N THR A 32 -8.53 2.17 -15.89
CA THR A 32 -9.42 1.10 -16.34
C THR A 32 -9.92 1.32 -17.76
N TRP A 33 -10.33 2.54 -18.09
CA TRP A 33 -10.72 2.91 -19.45
C TRP A 33 -9.56 2.73 -20.43
N TYR A 34 -8.36 3.20 -20.06
CA TYR A 34 -7.16 3.06 -20.88
C TYR A 34 -6.82 1.58 -21.12
N ALA A 35 -6.74 0.75 -20.07
CA ALA A 35 -6.45 -0.66 -20.23
C ALA A 35 -7.52 -1.41 -21.03
N SER A 36 -8.80 -1.08 -20.86
CA SER A 36 -9.89 -1.63 -21.67
C SER A 36 -9.80 -1.27 -23.15
N SER A 37 -9.06 -0.22 -23.51
CA SER A 37 -8.88 0.22 -24.89
C SER A 37 -7.69 -0.44 -25.60
N LEU A 38 -6.88 -1.23 -24.88
CA LEU A 38 -5.74 -1.94 -25.43
C LEU A 38 -6.16 -3.32 -25.96
N ASP A 39 -5.56 -3.75 -27.06
CA ASP A 39 -5.85 -5.05 -27.69
C ASP A 39 -5.40 -6.23 -26.81
N ASP A 40 -4.27 -6.09 -26.12
CA ASP A 40 -3.76 -7.07 -25.16
C ASP A 40 -3.19 -6.35 -23.93
N VAL A 41 -3.48 -6.91 -22.77
CA VAL A 41 -2.93 -6.46 -21.49
C VAL A 41 -2.18 -7.64 -20.88
N PRO A 42 -0.85 -7.54 -20.72
CA PRO A 42 -0.06 -8.64 -20.22
C PRO A 42 -0.36 -8.93 -18.74
N SER A 43 0.08 -10.09 -18.29
CA SER A 43 0.06 -10.43 -16.88
C SER A 43 1.42 -10.98 -16.45
N PHE A 44 1.80 -10.72 -15.20
CA PHE A 44 3.09 -11.15 -14.66
C PHE A 44 2.87 -11.90 -13.35
N THR A 45 3.48 -13.09 -13.25
CA THR A 45 3.48 -13.92 -12.03
C THR A 45 4.82 -14.62 -11.87
N PHE A 46 5.22 -14.87 -10.64
CA PHE A 46 6.28 -15.81 -10.32
C PHE A 46 5.72 -17.24 -10.27
N ASP A 47 6.53 -18.22 -10.68
CA ASP A 47 6.06 -19.59 -10.86
C ASP A 47 5.64 -20.26 -9.55
N PHE A 48 6.27 -19.89 -8.43
CA PHE A 48 5.90 -20.39 -7.11
C PHE A 48 4.54 -19.88 -6.64
N GLU A 49 3.99 -18.79 -7.21
CA GLU A 49 2.71 -18.22 -6.76
C GLU A 49 1.53 -19.15 -7.00
N LYS A 50 1.66 -20.09 -7.95
CA LYS A 50 0.68 -21.16 -8.18
C LYS A 50 0.50 -22.08 -6.96
N SER A 51 1.45 -22.08 -6.03
CA SER A 51 1.37 -22.85 -4.78
C SER A 51 0.70 -22.09 -3.63
N ILE A 52 0.42 -20.79 -3.80
CA ILE A 52 -0.27 -19.99 -2.79
C ILE A 52 -1.75 -20.44 -2.77
N PRO A 53 -2.27 -20.93 -1.63
CA PRO A 53 -3.65 -21.37 -1.57
C PRO A 53 -4.62 -20.17 -1.60
N PHE A 54 -5.72 -20.33 -2.32
CA PHE A 54 -6.85 -19.43 -2.21
C PHE A 54 -7.51 -19.58 -0.84
N MET A 55 -7.62 -18.50 -0.08
CA MET A 55 -8.20 -18.49 1.27
C MET A 55 -9.40 -17.54 1.32
N PRO A 56 -10.64 -18.02 1.11
CA PRO A 56 -11.83 -17.16 1.08
C PRO A 56 -11.99 -16.27 2.31
N LEU A 57 -11.65 -16.76 3.51
CA LEU A 57 -11.74 -15.98 4.75
C LEU A 57 -10.85 -14.73 4.76
N SER A 58 -9.77 -14.73 3.97
CA SER A 58 -8.88 -13.58 3.84
C SER A 58 -9.54 -12.38 3.13
N ILE A 59 -10.74 -12.55 2.57
CA ILE A 59 -11.56 -11.44 2.07
C ILE A 59 -11.90 -10.41 3.15
N ILE A 60 -11.98 -10.83 4.43
CA ILE A 60 -12.32 -9.95 5.56
C ILE A 60 -11.22 -8.88 5.76
N PRO A 61 -9.94 -9.24 5.97
CA PRO A 61 -8.88 -8.24 6.05
C PRO A 61 -8.70 -7.45 4.74
N TYR A 62 -8.98 -8.06 3.58
CA TYR A 62 -8.94 -7.36 2.28
C TYR A 62 -9.95 -6.21 2.22
N MET A 63 -11.23 -6.51 2.48
CA MET A 63 -12.33 -5.53 2.45
C MET A 63 -12.19 -4.43 3.51
N ALA A 64 -11.50 -4.72 4.61
CA ALA A 64 -11.22 -3.73 5.65
C ALA A 64 -10.34 -2.56 5.14
N SER A 65 -9.67 -2.69 3.99
CA SER A 65 -8.89 -1.62 3.37
C SER A 65 -9.71 -0.35 3.14
N GLY A 66 -10.94 -0.48 2.63
CA GLY A 66 -11.86 0.63 2.40
C GLY A 66 -12.28 1.32 3.69
N LEU A 67 -12.50 0.54 4.76
CA LEU A 67 -12.79 1.08 6.09
C LEU A 67 -11.58 1.89 6.62
N PHE A 68 -10.37 1.34 6.51
CA PHE A 68 -9.16 2.04 6.95
C PHE A 68 -8.87 3.31 6.14
N PHE A 69 -9.17 3.29 4.83
CA PHE A 69 -9.11 4.48 3.98
C PHE A 69 -9.97 5.62 4.55
N CYS A 70 -11.16 5.33 5.06
CA CYS A 70 -12.00 6.33 5.71
C CYS A 70 -11.47 6.73 7.10
N VAL A 71 -11.19 5.74 7.96
CA VAL A 71 -10.87 5.95 9.38
C VAL A 71 -9.54 6.69 9.60
N VAL A 72 -8.57 6.54 8.68
CA VAL A 72 -7.23 7.14 8.85
C VAL A 72 -7.27 8.68 8.93
N PHE A 73 -8.15 9.34 8.16
CA PHE A 73 -8.28 10.81 8.18
C PHE A 73 -8.80 11.31 9.53
N PHE A 74 -9.77 10.60 10.11
CA PHE A 74 -10.33 10.92 11.42
C PHE A 74 -9.37 10.62 12.58
N SER A 75 -8.38 9.76 12.34
CA SER A 75 -7.33 9.38 13.30
C SER A 75 -6.16 10.37 13.38
N CYS A 76 -6.14 11.42 12.54
CA CYS A 76 -5.09 12.43 12.57
C CYS A 76 -5.14 13.33 13.82
N LYS A 77 -3.99 13.48 14.49
CA LYS A 77 -3.83 14.25 15.73
C LYS A 77 -3.94 15.76 15.49
N ASN A 78 -3.28 16.26 14.44
CA ASN A 78 -3.19 17.69 14.11
C ASN A 78 -3.32 17.97 12.61
N LYS A 79 -3.50 19.25 12.25
CA LYS A 79 -3.68 19.71 10.86
C LYS A 79 -2.49 19.36 9.96
N ASN A 80 -1.26 19.39 10.50
CA ASN A 80 -0.06 19.02 9.74
C ASN A 80 -0.07 17.53 9.37
N GLN A 81 -0.45 16.64 10.30
CA GLN A 81 -0.56 15.21 10.03
C GLN A 81 -1.63 14.91 8.98
N LEU A 82 -2.77 15.60 9.05
CA LEU A 82 -3.82 15.48 8.03
C LEU A 82 -3.30 15.92 6.65
N LYS A 83 -2.66 17.09 6.57
CA LYS A 83 -2.07 17.61 5.32
C LYS A 83 -1.07 16.61 4.71
N ILE A 84 -0.13 16.10 5.52
CA ILE A 84 0.88 15.13 5.06
C ILE A 84 0.21 13.83 4.61
N LEU A 85 -0.78 13.31 5.35
CA LEU A 85 -1.54 12.13 4.95
C LEU A 85 -2.21 12.35 3.59
N THR A 86 -2.95 13.44 3.42
CA THR A 86 -3.64 13.77 2.16
C THR A 86 -2.67 13.82 0.99
N TRP A 87 -1.54 14.52 1.13
CA TRP A 87 -0.55 14.60 0.06
C TRP A 87 0.09 13.24 -0.26
N ARG A 88 0.39 12.42 0.74
CA ARG A 88 0.92 11.06 0.53
C ARG A 88 -0.07 10.17 -0.21
N MET A 89 -1.33 10.21 0.17
CA MET A 89 -2.40 9.45 -0.48
C MET A 89 -2.54 9.86 -1.94
N ILE A 90 -2.67 11.17 -2.22
CA ILE A 90 -2.79 11.71 -3.59
C ILE A 90 -1.55 11.35 -4.42
N PHE A 91 -0.35 11.55 -3.89
CA PHE A 91 0.89 11.26 -4.59
C PHE A 91 1.01 9.78 -4.92
N ALA A 92 0.73 8.88 -3.98
CA ALA A 92 0.77 7.44 -4.22
C ALA A 92 -0.26 7.03 -5.29
N THR A 93 -1.50 7.51 -5.20
CA THR A 93 -2.55 7.24 -6.20
C THR A 93 -2.13 7.69 -7.60
N VAL A 94 -1.70 8.93 -7.76
CA VAL A 94 -1.34 9.49 -9.07
C VAL A 94 -0.10 8.78 -9.64
N THR A 95 0.90 8.53 -8.81
CA THR A 95 2.12 7.82 -9.24
C THR A 95 1.82 6.38 -9.64
N ALA A 96 0.94 5.68 -8.90
CA ALA A 96 0.47 4.36 -9.27
C ALA A 96 -0.24 4.37 -10.63
N GLY A 97 -1.14 5.33 -10.85
CA GLY A 97 -1.83 5.48 -12.14
C GLY A 97 -0.88 5.75 -13.31
N ILE A 98 0.09 6.66 -13.13
CA ILE A 98 1.12 6.94 -14.15
C ILE A 98 1.92 5.67 -14.47
N PHE A 99 2.37 4.93 -13.45
CA PHE A 99 3.09 3.68 -13.64
C PHE A 99 2.23 2.66 -14.40
N PHE A 100 0.97 2.50 -13.98
CA PHE A 100 0.05 1.55 -14.59
C PHE A 100 -0.19 1.85 -16.07
N ILE A 101 -0.29 3.12 -16.46
CA ILE A 101 -0.41 3.50 -17.88
C ILE A 101 0.84 3.09 -18.68
N THR A 102 2.02 3.16 -18.08
CA THR A 102 3.27 2.76 -18.77
C THR A 102 3.45 1.26 -18.89
N VAL A 103 2.96 0.49 -17.90
CA VAL A 103 3.07 -0.97 -17.85
C VAL A 103 1.75 -1.55 -17.33
N PRO A 104 0.69 -1.59 -18.17
CA PRO A 104 -0.62 -2.07 -17.75
C PRO A 104 -0.55 -3.58 -17.51
N LEU A 105 -1.12 -4.03 -16.39
CA LEU A 105 -1.16 -5.43 -16.01
C LEU A 105 -2.58 -5.85 -15.65
N ARG A 106 -2.94 -7.11 -15.95
CA ARG A 106 -4.23 -7.71 -15.56
C ARG A 106 -4.05 -8.91 -14.63
N PHE A 107 -5.14 -9.31 -13.97
CA PHE A 107 -5.15 -10.53 -13.16
C PHE A 107 -4.75 -11.76 -13.99
N SER A 108 -4.01 -12.68 -13.35
CA SER A 108 -3.54 -13.92 -14.00
C SER A 108 -4.30 -15.16 -13.56
N PHE A 109 -4.85 -15.17 -12.35
CA PHE A 109 -5.49 -16.34 -11.77
C PHE A 109 -7.01 -16.20 -11.85
N ALA A 110 -7.67 -17.28 -12.31
CA ALA A 110 -9.12 -17.39 -12.19
C ALA A 110 -9.48 -17.58 -10.71
N LYS A 111 -10.45 -16.81 -10.21
CA LYS A 111 -10.93 -16.92 -8.84
C LYS A 111 -11.83 -18.17 -8.73
N PRO A 112 -11.56 -19.09 -7.79
CA PRO A 112 -12.44 -20.25 -7.58
C PRO A 112 -13.84 -19.79 -7.15
N GLU A 113 -14.86 -20.57 -7.48
CA GLU A 113 -16.20 -20.35 -6.95
C GLU A 113 -16.20 -20.46 -5.42
N VAL A 114 -16.87 -19.51 -4.75
CA VAL A 114 -16.98 -19.50 -3.29
C VAL A 114 -18.39 -19.96 -2.90
N PRO A 115 -18.56 -21.24 -2.47
CA PRO A 115 -19.89 -21.83 -2.26
C PRO A 115 -20.65 -21.23 -1.07
N HIS A 116 -19.96 -20.58 -0.13
CA HIS A 116 -20.58 -19.98 1.05
C HIS A 116 -21.06 -18.54 0.76
N VAL A 117 -22.37 -18.33 0.75
CA VAL A 117 -23.04 -17.04 0.43
C VAL A 117 -22.46 -15.84 1.20
N ILE A 118 -22.14 -16.00 2.49
CA ILE A 118 -21.61 -14.91 3.34
C ILE A 118 -20.23 -14.43 2.85
N LEU A 119 -19.39 -15.35 2.39
CA LEU A 119 -18.07 -15.02 1.85
C LEU A 119 -18.15 -14.68 0.36
N GLY A 120 -19.07 -15.31 -0.37
CA GLY A 120 -19.32 -15.06 -1.78
C GLY A 120 -19.80 -13.63 -2.05
N LEU A 121 -20.65 -13.06 -1.20
CA LEU A 121 -21.19 -11.70 -1.40
C LEU A 121 -20.09 -10.63 -1.52
N PRO A 122 -19.10 -10.54 -0.61
CA PRO A 122 -17.93 -9.68 -0.80
C PRO A 122 -17.15 -9.95 -2.10
N PHE A 123 -16.98 -11.20 -2.51
CA PHE A 123 -16.29 -11.52 -3.76
C PHE A 123 -17.10 -11.07 -4.99
N SER A 124 -18.40 -11.32 -5.02
CA SER A 124 -19.29 -10.84 -6.09
C SER A 124 -19.35 -9.30 -6.13
N PHE A 125 -19.31 -8.64 -4.98
CA PHE A 125 -19.17 -7.18 -4.92
C PHE A 125 -17.84 -6.74 -5.53
N LEU A 126 -16.72 -7.38 -5.21
CA LEU A 126 -15.44 -7.06 -5.84
C LEU A 126 -15.46 -7.34 -7.35
N GLU A 127 -16.07 -8.43 -7.81
CA GLU A 127 -16.17 -8.69 -9.26
C GLU A 127 -17.03 -7.66 -10.00
N ALA A 128 -18.07 -7.12 -9.34
CA ALA A 128 -18.94 -6.11 -9.94
C ALA A 128 -18.31 -4.70 -9.96
N PHE A 129 -17.44 -4.40 -9.01
CA PHE A 129 -16.90 -3.04 -8.80
C PHE A 129 -15.40 -2.91 -9.08
N ASP A 130 -14.65 -4.00 -9.09
CA ASP A 130 -13.21 -4.02 -9.35
C ASP A 130 -12.94 -4.45 -10.80
N SER A 131 -12.30 -3.55 -11.53
CA SER A 131 -11.76 -3.73 -12.87
C SER A 131 -10.76 -4.89 -12.93
N PRO A 132 -10.70 -5.64 -14.05
CA PRO A 132 -9.72 -6.72 -14.24
C PRO A 132 -8.26 -6.23 -14.30
N PHE A 133 -8.04 -4.92 -14.29
CA PHE A 133 -6.79 -4.23 -14.52
C PHE A 133 -6.17 -3.60 -13.26
N ASN A 134 -6.70 -3.87 -12.06
CA ASN A 134 -6.24 -3.23 -10.82
C ASN A 134 -4.93 -3.85 -10.27
N GLN A 135 -3.83 -3.79 -11.03
CA GLN A 135 -2.54 -4.44 -10.70
C GLN A 135 -1.40 -3.41 -10.50
N SER A 136 -0.14 -3.86 -10.49
CA SER A 136 1.06 -3.11 -10.06
C SER A 136 1.06 -1.60 -10.39
N PRO A 137 1.40 -0.73 -9.40
CA PRO A 137 1.76 -1.05 -8.02
C PRO A 137 0.54 -1.19 -7.12
N SER A 138 0.58 -2.10 -6.14
CA SER A 138 -0.56 -2.32 -5.24
C SER A 138 -0.79 -1.11 -4.32
N LEU A 139 -1.89 -0.38 -4.56
CA LEU A 139 -2.33 0.71 -3.69
C LEU A 139 -2.76 0.21 -2.31
N HIS A 140 -3.26 -1.02 -2.19
CA HIS A 140 -3.54 -1.64 -0.89
C HIS A 140 -2.30 -1.67 0.01
N ILE A 141 -1.17 -2.10 -0.55
CA ILE A 141 0.10 -2.16 0.15
C ILE A 141 0.64 -0.76 0.42
N ALA A 142 0.66 0.10 -0.61
CA ALA A 142 1.15 1.47 -0.44
C ALA A 142 0.38 2.23 0.65
N PHE A 143 -0.95 2.11 0.64
CA PHE A 143 -1.81 2.68 1.65
C PHE A 143 -1.65 2.02 3.01
N ALA A 144 -1.43 0.71 3.13
CA ALA A 144 -1.15 0.07 4.41
C ALA A 144 0.07 0.71 5.12
N PHE A 145 1.16 0.95 4.39
CA PHE A 145 2.31 1.70 4.92
C PHE A 145 1.94 3.13 5.31
N ILE A 146 1.20 3.86 4.46
CA ILE A 146 0.80 5.25 4.71
C ILE A 146 -0.13 5.34 5.94
N PHE A 147 -1.09 4.43 6.07
CA PHE A 147 -2.02 4.32 7.21
C PHE A 147 -1.26 4.06 8.50
N TRP A 148 -0.28 3.16 8.46
CA TRP A 148 0.59 2.89 9.62
C TRP A 148 1.30 4.13 10.13
N SER A 149 1.65 5.08 9.24
CA SER A 149 2.27 6.35 9.65
C SER A 149 1.39 7.20 10.58
N VAL A 150 0.06 6.98 10.58
CA VAL A 150 -0.93 7.60 11.46
C VAL A 150 -1.30 6.65 12.60
N PHE A 151 -1.69 5.41 12.29
CA PHE A 151 -2.20 4.42 13.24
C PHE A 151 -1.19 4.00 14.31
N LYS A 152 0.12 4.05 14.03
CA LYS A 152 1.15 3.82 15.06
C LYS A 152 1.04 4.76 16.27
N GLY A 153 0.38 5.92 16.09
CA GLY A 153 0.12 6.89 17.15
C GLY A 153 -1.08 6.56 18.04
N LEU A 154 -1.88 5.54 17.70
CA LEU A 154 -3.03 5.04 18.46
C LEU A 154 -2.58 3.92 19.41
N THR A 155 -1.96 4.28 20.53
CA THR A 155 -1.25 3.34 21.42
C THR A 155 -2.09 2.14 21.87
N LYS A 156 -3.37 2.35 22.21
CA LYS A 156 -4.30 1.28 22.64
C LYS A 156 -4.57 0.23 21.56
N TRP A 157 -4.62 0.64 20.30
CA TRP A 157 -4.98 -0.23 19.16
C TRP A 157 -3.79 -0.57 18.27
N ARG A 158 -2.58 -0.17 18.68
CA ARG A 158 -1.38 -0.21 17.84
C ARG A 158 -1.06 -1.62 17.34
N ILE A 159 -1.07 -2.62 18.22
CA ILE A 159 -0.75 -4.00 17.87
C ILE A 159 -1.82 -4.57 16.96
N PHE A 160 -3.10 -4.38 17.32
CA PHE A 160 -4.24 -4.80 16.51
C PHE A 160 -4.16 -4.24 15.08
N LEU A 161 -3.97 -2.93 14.93
CA LEU A 161 -3.87 -2.27 13.63
C LEU A 161 -2.64 -2.73 12.85
N MET A 162 -1.51 -2.96 13.52
CA MET A 162 -0.30 -3.49 12.88
C MET A 162 -0.56 -4.88 12.29
N VAL A 163 -1.11 -5.79 13.09
CA VAL A 163 -1.44 -7.15 12.66
C VAL A 163 -2.45 -7.11 11.52
N TRP A 164 -3.48 -6.26 11.61
CA TRP A 164 -4.49 -6.16 10.57
C TRP A 164 -3.94 -5.63 9.25
N LEU A 165 -3.03 -4.64 9.28
CA LEU A 165 -2.38 -4.15 8.05
C LEU A 165 -1.45 -5.20 7.42
N ILE A 166 -0.82 -6.05 8.22
CA ILE A 166 -0.06 -7.20 7.71
C ILE A 166 -1.00 -8.23 7.08
N LEU A 167 -2.12 -8.55 7.75
CA LEU A 167 -3.14 -9.45 7.21
C LEU A 167 -3.75 -8.91 5.92
N LEU A 168 -3.95 -7.59 5.81
CA LEU A 168 -4.35 -6.95 4.56
C LEU A 168 -3.36 -7.27 3.45
N GLY A 169 -2.05 -7.11 3.68
CA GLY A 169 -1.04 -7.42 2.67
C GLY A 169 -0.95 -8.91 2.30
N VAL A 170 -1.12 -9.82 3.27
CA VAL A 170 -1.20 -11.26 2.97
C VAL A 170 -2.47 -11.57 2.17
N SER A 171 -3.58 -10.93 2.54
CA SER A 171 -4.88 -11.18 1.92
C SER A 171 -4.91 -10.84 0.44
N THR A 172 -4.10 -9.88 -0.03
CA THR A 172 -4.07 -9.56 -1.46
C THR A 172 -3.58 -10.75 -2.30
N LEU A 173 -2.63 -11.54 -1.78
CA LEU A 173 -2.17 -12.77 -2.44
C LEU A 173 -3.22 -13.88 -2.30
N THR A 174 -3.72 -14.12 -1.09
CA THR A 174 -4.60 -15.28 -0.82
C THR A 174 -6.04 -15.09 -1.30
N THR A 175 -6.41 -13.88 -1.74
CA THR A 175 -7.66 -13.60 -2.47
C THR A 175 -7.46 -13.51 -3.99
N TYR A 176 -6.23 -13.77 -4.48
CA TYR A 176 -5.83 -13.61 -5.89
C TYR A 176 -6.13 -12.22 -6.47
N GLN A 177 -6.01 -11.19 -5.63
CA GLN A 177 -6.21 -9.80 -6.05
C GLN A 177 -4.88 -9.12 -6.43
N HIS A 178 -3.75 -9.65 -6.01
CA HIS A 178 -2.45 -9.15 -6.42
C HIS A 178 -1.46 -10.30 -6.53
N HIS A 179 -0.45 -10.08 -7.36
CA HIS A 179 0.78 -10.88 -7.37
C HIS A 179 1.84 -10.21 -6.51
N LEU A 180 2.88 -10.97 -6.15
CA LEU A 180 3.96 -10.52 -5.29
C LEU A 180 4.68 -9.31 -5.89
N ILE A 181 4.79 -9.23 -7.22
CA ILE A 181 5.39 -8.06 -7.86
C ILE A 181 4.62 -6.78 -7.51
N ASP A 182 3.28 -6.82 -7.45
CA ASP A 182 2.45 -5.67 -7.11
C ASP A 182 2.69 -5.23 -5.66
N ILE A 183 2.93 -6.19 -4.77
CA ILE A 183 3.23 -5.93 -3.36
C ILE A 183 4.58 -5.26 -3.21
N LEU A 184 5.59 -5.78 -3.91
CA LEU A 184 6.94 -5.21 -3.90
C LEU A 184 6.95 -3.78 -4.46
N THR A 185 6.30 -3.56 -5.60
CA THR A 185 6.21 -2.22 -6.21
C THR A 185 5.34 -1.28 -5.36
N GLY A 186 4.30 -1.78 -4.69
CA GLY A 186 3.52 -1.04 -3.70
C GLY A 186 4.34 -0.59 -2.48
N ALA A 187 5.22 -1.47 -1.96
CA ALA A 187 6.13 -1.13 -0.86
C ALA A 187 7.19 -0.10 -1.30
N ILE A 188 7.77 -0.27 -2.50
CA ILE A 188 8.68 0.71 -3.11
C ILE A 188 7.99 2.08 -3.22
N LEU A 189 6.78 2.11 -3.77
CA LEU A 189 5.99 3.33 -3.92
C LEU A 189 5.72 4.01 -2.56
N ALA A 190 5.43 3.24 -1.51
CA ALA A 190 5.25 3.79 -0.17
C ALA A 190 6.50 4.50 0.35
N HIS A 191 7.69 3.90 0.19
CA HIS A 191 8.93 4.51 0.64
C HIS A 191 9.35 5.72 -0.20
N ILE A 192 9.14 5.68 -1.52
CA ILE A 192 9.28 6.85 -2.40
C ILE A 192 8.37 7.99 -1.90
N THR A 193 7.12 7.67 -1.59
CA THR A 193 6.14 8.62 -1.05
C THR A 193 6.62 9.24 0.27
N PHE A 194 7.21 8.46 1.18
CA PHE A 194 7.75 8.97 2.44
C PHE A 194 9.00 9.85 2.28
N ILE A 195 9.82 9.58 1.26
CA ILE A 195 11.01 10.36 0.93
C ILE A 195 10.62 11.72 0.34
N ILE A 196 9.71 11.72 -0.64
CA ILE A 196 9.26 12.94 -1.34
C ILE A 196 8.39 13.80 -0.42
N ILE A 197 7.53 13.17 0.39
CA ILE A 197 6.61 13.84 1.31
C ILE A 197 6.94 13.43 2.76
N PRO A 198 8.03 13.97 3.34
CA PRO A 198 8.41 13.66 4.72
C PRO A 198 7.49 14.39 5.72
N TYR A 199 7.24 13.77 6.88
CA TYR A 199 6.35 14.34 7.91
C TYR A 199 6.84 15.69 8.46
N ARG A 200 8.14 15.81 8.73
CA ARG A 200 8.83 17.05 9.10
C ARG A 200 10.21 17.11 8.44
N LYS A 201 10.34 17.87 7.36
CA LYS A 201 11.56 17.93 6.52
C LYS A 201 12.74 18.57 7.26
N HIS A 202 12.50 19.69 7.94
CA HIS A 202 13.54 20.50 8.59
C HIS A 202 13.76 20.17 10.06
N ASP A 203 13.02 19.21 10.60
CA ASP A 203 13.15 18.78 12.00
C ASP A 203 14.29 17.75 12.12
N PRO A 204 15.38 18.04 12.88
CA PRO A 204 16.47 17.11 13.10
C PRO A 204 16.02 15.81 13.78
N GLU A 205 14.96 15.85 14.60
CA GLU A 205 14.42 14.66 15.29
C GLU A 205 13.86 13.63 14.29
N TYR A 206 13.53 14.04 13.07
CA TYR A 206 13.02 13.14 12.04
C TYR A 206 14.11 12.72 11.03
N ARG A 207 15.36 13.16 11.22
CA ARG A 207 16.46 12.85 10.30
C ARG A 207 16.67 11.35 10.14
N ASN A 208 16.78 10.62 11.26
CA ASN A 208 17.02 9.18 11.20
C ASN A 208 15.83 8.44 10.57
N PHE A 209 14.59 8.89 10.82
CA PHE A 209 13.41 8.36 10.14
C PHE A 209 13.44 8.60 8.62
N ARG A 210 13.92 9.78 8.16
CA ARG A 210 14.08 10.06 6.73
C ARG A 210 15.14 9.15 6.11
N VAL A 211 16.30 9.03 6.74
CA VAL A 211 17.40 8.16 6.29
C VAL A 211 16.95 6.70 6.23
N ALA A 212 16.20 6.23 7.24
CA ALA A 212 15.65 4.87 7.26
C ALA A 212 14.81 4.54 6.02
N ASN A 213 14.05 5.50 5.47
CA ASN A 213 13.25 5.26 4.26
C ASN A 213 14.09 5.03 3.01
N TYR A 214 15.29 5.63 2.91
CA TYR A 214 16.21 5.34 1.80
C TYR A 214 16.76 3.92 1.89
N TYR A 215 17.10 3.47 3.10
CA TYR A 215 17.52 2.09 3.34
C TYR A 215 16.41 1.08 3.06
N PHE A 216 15.18 1.34 3.49
CA PHE A 216 14.05 0.48 3.17
C PHE A 216 13.75 0.47 1.67
N LEU A 217 13.79 1.63 1.00
CA LEU A 217 13.64 1.71 -0.45
C LEU A 217 14.69 0.85 -1.17
N SER A 218 15.97 1.00 -0.79
CA SER A 218 17.06 0.20 -1.34
C SER A 218 16.84 -1.30 -1.09
N GLY A 219 16.42 -1.68 0.12
CA GLY A 219 16.11 -3.06 0.47
C GLY A 219 15.01 -3.66 -0.40
N TRP A 220 13.89 -2.95 -0.57
CA TRP A 220 12.79 -3.42 -1.42
C TRP A 220 13.19 -3.51 -2.90
N ILE A 221 13.99 -2.57 -3.41
CA ILE A 221 14.53 -2.65 -4.78
C ILE A 221 15.43 -3.88 -4.93
N LEU A 222 16.30 -4.16 -3.96
CA LEU A 222 17.18 -5.33 -3.98
C LEU A 222 16.39 -6.64 -3.88
N ILE A 223 15.33 -6.71 -3.07
CA ILE A 223 14.42 -7.88 -3.03
C ILE A 223 13.76 -8.08 -4.39
N SER A 224 13.20 -7.03 -4.99
CA SER A 224 12.59 -7.11 -6.31
C SER A 224 13.58 -7.58 -7.38
N ALA A 225 14.79 -7.01 -7.37
CA ALA A 225 15.86 -7.42 -8.27
C ALA A 225 16.27 -8.88 -8.05
N ALA A 226 16.39 -9.33 -6.80
CA ALA A 226 16.72 -10.72 -6.48
C ALA A 226 15.69 -11.69 -7.06
N LEU A 227 14.40 -11.39 -6.88
CA LEU A 227 13.32 -12.24 -7.39
C LEU A 227 13.25 -12.22 -8.93
N LEU A 228 13.38 -11.06 -9.56
CA LEU A 228 13.39 -10.94 -11.02
C LEU A 228 14.58 -11.67 -11.64
N LEU A 229 15.80 -11.47 -11.11
CA LEU A 229 16.98 -12.20 -11.55
C LEU A 229 16.83 -13.71 -11.32
N SER A 230 16.23 -14.12 -10.21
CA SER A 230 15.95 -15.55 -9.96
C SER A 230 15.02 -16.17 -11.00
N LYS A 231 14.05 -15.40 -11.49
CA LYS A 231 13.09 -15.84 -12.52
C LYS A 231 13.73 -15.95 -13.91
N TYR A 232 14.61 -15.00 -14.28
CA TYR A 232 15.14 -14.89 -15.65
C TYR A 232 16.54 -15.47 -15.86
N ILE A 233 17.39 -15.47 -14.83
CA ILE A 233 18.79 -15.89 -14.90
C ILE A 233 19.02 -17.19 -14.11
N GLY A 234 18.31 -17.36 -13.00
CA GLY A 234 18.41 -18.54 -12.13
C GLY A 234 18.77 -18.18 -10.69
N ALA A 235 18.96 -19.20 -9.84
CA ALA A 235 19.06 -19.06 -8.39
C ALA A 235 20.17 -18.10 -7.90
N GLU A 236 21.17 -17.80 -8.72
CA GLU A 236 22.21 -16.80 -8.45
C GLU A 236 21.64 -15.42 -8.11
N GLY A 237 20.48 -15.06 -8.65
CA GLY A 237 19.79 -13.81 -8.32
C GLY A 237 19.52 -13.63 -6.82
N PHE A 238 19.36 -14.72 -6.07
CA PHE A 238 19.14 -14.67 -4.62
C PHE A 238 20.33 -14.14 -3.82
N ILE A 239 21.52 -13.99 -4.44
CA ILE A 239 22.68 -13.36 -3.79
C ILE A 239 22.36 -11.93 -3.30
N LEU A 240 21.44 -11.24 -3.98
CA LEU A 240 21.01 -9.88 -3.61
C LEU A 240 20.13 -9.84 -2.35
N LEU A 241 19.61 -10.97 -1.87
CA LEU A 241 18.83 -11.01 -0.62
C LEU A 241 19.68 -10.67 0.61
N LEU A 242 20.97 -10.99 0.60
CA LEU A 242 21.88 -10.64 1.70
C LEU A 242 22.07 -9.12 1.84
N PRO A 243 22.49 -8.36 0.81
CA PRO A 243 22.56 -6.91 0.91
C PRO A 243 21.18 -6.26 1.12
N ALA A 244 20.09 -6.88 0.62
CA ALA A 244 18.73 -6.42 0.92
C ALA A 244 18.42 -6.53 2.43
N LEU A 245 18.75 -7.66 3.05
CA LEU A 245 18.56 -7.85 4.49
C LEU A 245 19.38 -6.84 5.30
N VAL A 246 20.65 -6.65 4.94
CA VAL A 246 21.55 -5.69 5.61
C VAL A 246 20.99 -4.27 5.54
N THR A 247 20.51 -3.84 4.36
CA THR A 247 19.93 -2.50 4.20
C THR A 247 18.63 -2.33 4.97
N ILE A 248 17.72 -3.32 4.97
CA ILE A 248 16.48 -3.29 5.77
C ILE A 248 16.78 -3.21 7.27
N ILE A 249 17.71 -4.03 7.76
CA ILE A 249 18.13 -4.01 9.17
C ILE A 249 18.74 -2.65 9.54
N THR A 250 19.58 -2.09 8.67
CA THR A 250 20.17 -0.75 8.87
C THR A 250 19.10 0.33 8.94
N GLY A 251 18.10 0.28 8.05
CA GLY A 251 16.93 1.16 8.08
C GLY A 251 16.14 1.03 9.39
N TYR A 252 15.94 -0.19 9.88
CA TYR A 252 15.28 -0.44 11.17
C TYR A 252 16.05 0.18 12.34
N TYR A 253 17.38 0.04 12.39
CA TYR A 253 18.19 0.64 13.44
C TYR A 253 18.14 2.16 13.41
N HIS A 254 18.21 2.79 12.23
CA HIS A 254 18.01 4.24 12.10
C HIS A 254 16.61 4.66 12.57
N GLN A 255 15.57 3.91 12.22
CA GLN A 255 14.22 4.25 12.67
C GLN A 255 14.05 4.14 14.20
N LYS A 256 14.76 3.19 14.82
CA LYS A 256 14.71 2.94 16.28
C LYS A 256 15.61 3.87 17.08
N SER A 257 16.73 4.32 16.52
CA SER A 257 17.72 5.20 17.18
C SER A 257 17.25 6.65 17.37
N ASN A 258 15.95 6.92 17.24
CA ASN A 258 15.42 8.25 17.42
C ASN A 258 15.47 8.65 18.91
N PRO A 259 15.94 9.88 19.25
CA PRO A 259 16.27 10.28 20.63
C PRO A 259 15.14 10.18 21.66
N GLN A 260 13.87 10.08 21.25
CA GLN A 260 12.70 10.12 22.15
C GLN A 260 12.35 8.78 22.84
N LYS A 261 13.36 7.95 23.15
CA LYS A 261 13.18 6.85 24.11
C LYS A 261 13.85 7.11 25.46
N ILE A 262 14.47 8.28 25.63
CA ILE A 262 15.09 8.72 26.88
C ILE A 262 14.42 10.02 27.29
N GLN A 263 13.17 9.94 27.75
CA GLN A 263 12.49 10.90 28.63
C GLN A 263 11.15 10.32 29.07
#